data_AF-A0A7J0CK98-F1
#
_entry.id   AF-A0A7J0CK98-F1
#
_cell.length_a   1.000
_cell.length_b   1.000
_cell.length_c   1.000
_cell.angle_alpha   90.00
_cell.angle_beta   90.00
_cell.angle_gamma   90.00
#
_symmetry.space_group_name_H-M   'P 1'
#
loop_
_entity.id
_entity.type
_entity.pdbx_description
1 polymer ?
#
loop_
_entity_poly.entity_id
_entity_poly.type
_entity_poly.pdbx_seq_one_letter_code
_entity_poly.pdbx_strand_id
1 'polypeptide(L)'
;MEIRPLAELRAADNLSLAFNPYGLGGRMEPEDAAEFQQHQIADCDLADGVAAGTRDSFERLRTVFAYGVLCYDVYTLVGDQALLIYEQALRDRFMEWCAGTITFRRPNGPDVSCTVTSYDDVPKLAGKMTRERTKLVVHAHAVEFNGMLHGLRLWARAAGLLRGRRSRTVEDALAKLRNHVAHPSGHHVDTPVEAARTVRDLAELINQLWGQATTDGRLYPAPLRREIALLSWNESGRTRMEPAGAFILSDPKEDQRDEAYQHVVVRSIPFVPGSQWDDAHWAEFDTRYETTRFPTDYLWGPGTREEARAWLDRERPEGDTVDFTDRVFLVQDHQRLLPPMRPAVAAGLPEEERAGIWHAVRADFPDDAFSHVRGSADRSTGHARRPGDCSACSAELLGFGSHDEALRAAAAALGPIQAVQLPSVRLPLSPFRPRGRERSVRPARRACLAPARYSDDAQTSSPGKMRSKSNT
;
A
#
# COMPACT_ATOMS: atom_id res chain seq x y z
N MET A 1 39.32 28.41 -15.68
CA MET A 1 39.05 26.98 -15.90
C MET A 1 40.28 26.39 -16.55
N GLU A 2 40.93 25.44 -15.88
CA GLU A 2 42.03 24.67 -16.48
C GLU A 2 41.45 23.59 -17.40
N ILE A 3 42.04 23.39 -18.57
CA ILE A 3 41.60 22.37 -19.52
C ILE A 3 42.16 21.03 -19.08
N ARG A 4 41.28 20.08 -18.73
CA ARG A 4 41.67 18.72 -18.31
C ARG A 4 41.96 17.83 -19.52
N PRO A 5 42.99 16.97 -19.47
CA PRO A 5 43.22 15.96 -20.50
C PRO A 5 42.14 14.87 -20.49
N LEU A 6 41.92 14.22 -21.64
CA LEU A 6 40.91 13.15 -21.77
C LEU A 6 41.12 11.99 -20.79
N ALA A 7 42.36 11.67 -20.44
CA ALA A 7 42.67 10.61 -19.47
C ALA A 7 42.10 10.94 -18.07
N GLU A 8 42.14 12.21 -17.65
CA GLU A 8 41.57 12.65 -16.38
C GLU A 8 40.03 12.63 -16.43
N LEU A 9 39.43 13.03 -17.56
CA LEU A 9 37.97 12.98 -17.74
C LEU A 9 37.39 11.55 -17.78
N ARG A 10 38.22 10.54 -18.03
CA ARG A 10 37.84 9.11 -18.04
C ARG A 10 38.13 8.42 -16.72
N ALA A 11 38.83 9.07 -15.79
CA ALA A 11 39.07 8.49 -14.47
C ALA A 11 37.77 8.49 -13.66
N ALA A 12 37.51 7.41 -12.93
CA ALA A 12 36.35 7.36 -12.05
C ALA A 12 36.50 8.34 -10.88
N ASP A 13 35.39 8.94 -10.50
CA ASP A 13 35.30 9.84 -9.36
C ASP A 13 35.39 9.06 -8.05
N ASN A 14 36.33 9.44 -7.18
CA ASN A 14 36.59 8.74 -5.92
C ASN A 14 35.38 8.70 -4.96
N LEU A 15 34.51 9.70 -4.99
CA LEU A 15 33.33 9.75 -4.14
C LEU A 15 32.25 8.82 -4.67
N SER A 16 32.09 8.75 -6.00
CA SER A 16 31.17 7.80 -6.65
C SER A 16 31.50 6.34 -6.29
N LEU A 17 32.78 5.99 -6.21
CA LEU A 17 33.23 4.63 -5.86
C LEU A 17 32.92 4.22 -4.42
N ALA A 18 32.60 5.15 -3.53
CA ALA A 18 32.33 4.86 -2.11
C ALA A 18 30.91 4.34 -1.85
N PHE A 19 30.03 4.33 -2.86
CA PHE A 19 28.66 3.85 -2.78
C PHE A 19 28.54 2.45 -3.36
N ASN A 20 28.23 1.47 -2.50
CA ASN A 20 28.14 0.06 -2.87
C ASN A 20 26.84 -0.59 -2.35
N PRO A 21 26.58 -1.89 -2.63
CA PRO A 21 25.35 -2.56 -2.22
C PRO A 21 25.05 -2.56 -0.72
N TYR A 22 26.05 -2.33 0.14
CA TYR A 22 25.91 -2.27 1.60
C TYR A 22 25.80 -0.84 2.13
N GLY A 23 25.76 0.16 1.25
CA GLY A 23 25.65 1.58 1.58
C GLY A 23 26.94 2.36 1.34
N LEU A 24 27.18 3.36 2.18
CA LEU A 24 28.35 4.24 2.10
C LEU A 24 29.55 3.61 2.83
N GLY A 25 30.66 3.42 2.12
CA GLY A 25 31.95 3.02 2.69
C GLY A 25 32.51 1.75 2.04
N GLY A 26 33.84 1.62 1.96
CA GLY A 26 34.48 0.64 1.07
C GLY A 26 34.37 1.08 -0.39
N ARG A 27 35.49 1.10 -1.11
CA ARG A 27 35.52 1.54 -2.51
C ARG A 27 35.35 0.35 -3.45
N MET A 28 34.46 0.48 -4.41
CA MET A 28 34.33 -0.46 -5.51
C MET A 28 35.40 -0.21 -6.57
N GLU A 29 35.72 -1.25 -7.34
CA GLU A 29 36.43 -1.04 -8.61
C GLU A 29 35.55 -0.23 -9.57
N PRO A 30 36.13 0.63 -10.42
CA PRO A 30 35.38 1.51 -11.32
C PRO A 30 34.33 0.80 -12.19
N GLU A 31 34.67 -0.36 -12.74
CA GLU A 31 33.79 -1.16 -13.58
C GLU A 31 32.59 -1.71 -12.80
N ASP A 32 32.85 -2.28 -11.62
CA ASP A 32 31.79 -2.79 -10.72
C ASP A 32 30.89 -1.65 -10.25
N ALA A 33 31.45 -0.46 -9.97
CA ALA A 33 30.67 0.71 -9.61
C ALA A 33 29.76 1.14 -10.78
N ALA A 34 30.28 1.19 -12.01
CA ALA A 34 29.48 1.53 -13.19
C ALA A 34 28.35 0.53 -13.44
N GLU A 35 28.61 -0.77 -13.31
CA GLU A 35 27.59 -1.81 -13.43
C GLU A 35 26.54 -1.69 -12.31
N PHE A 36 26.97 -1.58 -11.06
CA PHE A 36 26.08 -1.45 -9.91
C PHE A 36 25.14 -0.25 -10.03
N GLN A 37 25.67 0.92 -10.38
CA GLN A 37 24.87 2.14 -10.52
C GLN A 37 23.87 2.01 -11.68
N GLN A 38 24.27 1.45 -12.83
CA GLN A 38 23.34 1.21 -13.94
C GLN A 38 22.20 0.25 -13.55
N HIS A 39 22.50 -0.80 -12.80
CA HIS A 39 21.46 -1.70 -12.27
C HIS A 39 20.46 -1.00 -11.34
N GLN A 40 20.84 0.11 -10.70
CA GLN A 40 19.91 0.88 -9.87
C GLN A 40 18.76 1.50 -10.67
N ILE A 41 18.83 1.60 -12.00
CA ILE A 41 17.74 2.17 -12.83
C ILE A 41 17.47 1.36 -14.10
N ALA A 42 18.06 0.17 -14.23
CA ALA A 42 17.99 -0.63 -15.45
C ALA A 42 16.57 -1.14 -15.76
N ASP A 43 15.79 -1.40 -14.72
CA ASP A 43 14.39 -1.88 -14.76
C ASP A 43 13.36 -0.74 -14.88
N CYS A 44 13.80 0.51 -14.96
CA CYS A 44 12.92 1.67 -15.07
C CYS A 44 12.48 1.89 -16.52
N ASP A 45 11.58 1.06 -17.02
CA ASP A 45 11.06 1.17 -18.38
C ASP A 45 9.78 2.00 -18.46
N LEU A 46 9.65 2.78 -19.53
CA LEU A 46 8.45 3.59 -19.78
C LEU A 46 7.46 2.89 -20.71
N ALA A 47 6.19 2.89 -20.31
CA ALA A 47 5.04 2.40 -21.06
C ALA A 47 5.06 2.87 -22.52
N ASP A 48 4.85 1.98 -23.50
CA ASP A 48 4.98 2.26 -24.94
C ASP A 48 4.28 3.55 -25.41
N GLY A 49 3.09 3.83 -24.87
CA GLY A 49 2.27 4.98 -25.23
C GLY A 49 2.72 6.36 -24.70
N VAL A 50 3.80 6.44 -23.91
CA VAL A 50 4.32 7.71 -23.39
C VAL A 50 4.76 8.62 -24.53
N ALA A 51 4.40 9.91 -24.44
CA ALA A 51 4.76 10.93 -25.42
C ALA A 51 6.26 10.96 -25.71
N ALA A 52 6.62 11.08 -27.00
CA ALA A 52 8.00 11.00 -27.47
C ALA A 52 8.93 12.00 -26.75
N GLY A 53 8.48 13.25 -26.54
CA GLY A 53 9.27 14.26 -25.84
C GLY A 53 9.62 13.85 -24.40
N THR A 54 8.66 13.30 -23.65
CA THR A 54 8.90 12.79 -22.29
C THR A 54 9.81 11.57 -22.30
N ARG A 55 9.60 10.63 -23.24
CA ARG A 55 10.45 9.44 -23.40
C ARG A 55 11.90 9.80 -23.70
N ASP A 56 12.13 10.67 -24.68
CA ASP A 56 13.48 11.10 -25.08
C ASP A 56 14.21 11.80 -23.93
N SER A 57 13.52 12.66 -23.19
CA SER A 57 14.05 13.30 -21.98
C SER A 57 14.46 12.28 -20.92
N PHE A 58 13.64 11.25 -20.69
CA PHE A 58 13.89 10.22 -19.69
C PHE A 58 15.02 9.25 -20.10
N GLU A 59 15.09 8.81 -21.35
CA GLU A 59 16.18 7.95 -21.84
C GLU A 59 17.53 8.69 -21.83
N ARG A 60 17.51 9.99 -22.13
CA ARG A 60 18.70 10.84 -21.95
C ARG A 60 19.11 10.90 -20.47
N LEU A 61 18.15 11.01 -19.55
CA LEU A 61 18.41 11.03 -18.11
C LEU A 61 19.07 9.73 -17.64
N ARG A 62 18.55 8.55 -18.04
CA ARG A 62 19.13 7.24 -17.74
C ARG A 62 20.57 7.14 -18.25
N THR A 63 20.81 7.60 -19.47
CA THR A 63 22.15 7.63 -20.09
C THR A 63 23.10 8.52 -19.27
N VAL A 64 22.67 9.71 -18.87
CA VAL A 64 23.50 10.65 -18.10
C VAL A 64 23.80 10.12 -16.70
N PHE A 65 22.85 9.42 -16.06
CA PHE A 65 23.06 8.79 -14.76
C PHE A 65 24.26 7.82 -14.76
N ALA A 66 24.41 7.01 -15.81
CA ALA A 66 25.53 6.07 -15.93
C ALA A 66 26.91 6.78 -15.93
N TYR A 67 26.97 8.03 -16.41
CA TYR A 67 28.21 8.82 -16.39
C TYR A 67 28.56 9.42 -15.02
N GLY A 68 27.68 9.31 -14.01
CA GLY A 68 27.96 9.80 -12.66
C GLY A 68 29.14 9.12 -11.96
N VAL A 69 29.51 7.91 -12.40
CA VAL A 69 30.74 7.25 -11.92
C VAL A 69 32.01 8.01 -12.32
N LEU A 70 31.99 8.77 -13.41
CA LEU A 70 33.13 9.59 -13.86
C LEU A 70 33.12 11.00 -13.26
N CYS A 71 31.96 11.48 -12.83
CA CYS A 71 31.81 12.82 -12.24
C CYS A 71 30.63 12.83 -11.27
N TYR A 72 30.93 12.91 -9.97
CA TYR A 72 29.92 12.77 -8.92
C TYR A 72 28.78 13.80 -9.03
N ASP A 73 29.09 15.05 -9.40
CA ASP A 73 28.11 16.14 -9.54
C ASP A 73 27.00 15.83 -10.57
N VAL A 74 27.24 14.90 -11.50
CA VAL A 74 26.24 14.45 -12.46
C VAL A 74 25.03 13.82 -11.75
N TYR A 75 25.20 13.17 -10.60
CA TYR A 75 24.05 12.63 -9.86
C TYR A 75 23.10 13.73 -9.38
N THR A 76 23.64 14.86 -8.90
CA THR A 76 22.84 16.04 -8.57
C THR A 76 22.10 16.57 -9.79
N LEU A 77 22.79 16.70 -10.93
CA LEU A 77 22.18 17.16 -12.18
C LEU A 77 21.07 16.22 -12.66
N VAL A 78 21.24 14.91 -12.47
CA VAL A 78 20.22 13.91 -12.80
C VAL A 78 19.01 14.02 -11.88
N GLY A 79 19.22 14.12 -10.57
CA GLY A 79 18.12 14.31 -9.60
C GLY A 79 17.31 15.58 -9.93
N ASP A 80 18.00 16.69 -10.17
CA ASP A 80 17.38 17.96 -10.53
C ASP A 80 16.62 17.89 -11.87
N GLN A 81 17.23 17.29 -12.89
CA GLN A 81 16.61 17.14 -14.21
C GLN A 81 15.40 16.19 -14.15
N ALA A 82 15.43 15.15 -13.32
CA ALA A 82 14.28 14.27 -13.11
C ALA A 82 13.07 15.05 -12.59
N LEU A 83 13.28 15.96 -11.64
CA LEU A 83 12.23 16.82 -11.08
C LEU A 83 11.65 17.81 -12.11
N LEU A 84 12.43 18.21 -13.12
CA LEU A 84 11.94 19.02 -14.24
C LEU A 84 11.14 18.19 -15.24
N ILE A 85 11.60 16.97 -15.56
CA ILE A 85 10.90 16.03 -16.45
C ILE A 85 9.55 15.61 -15.86
N TYR A 86 9.44 15.53 -14.53
CA TYR A 86 8.15 15.31 -13.85
C TYR A 86 7.07 16.29 -14.32
N GLU A 87 7.38 17.59 -14.38
CA GLU A 87 6.41 18.57 -14.88
C GLU A 87 6.20 18.43 -16.39
N GLN A 88 7.26 18.16 -17.17
CA GLN A 88 7.14 17.90 -18.60
C GLN A 88 6.13 16.78 -18.89
N ALA A 89 6.22 15.65 -18.18
CA ALA A 89 5.32 14.51 -18.33
C ALA A 89 3.86 14.88 -18.07
N LEU A 90 3.60 15.68 -17.02
CA LEU A 90 2.26 16.20 -16.74
C LEU A 90 1.74 17.11 -17.85
N ARG A 91 2.60 17.96 -18.44
CA ARG A 91 2.23 18.85 -19.54
C ARG A 91 1.89 18.07 -20.80
N ASP A 92 2.73 17.12 -21.18
CA ASP A 92 2.53 16.26 -22.35
C ASP A 92 1.21 15.49 -22.20
N ARG A 93 1.00 14.85 -21.02
CA ARG A 93 -0.22 14.12 -20.74
C ARG A 93 -1.47 15.01 -20.71
N PHE A 94 -1.34 16.24 -20.21
CA PHE A 94 -2.45 17.21 -20.22
C PHE A 94 -2.86 17.61 -21.64
N MET A 95 -1.88 17.80 -22.54
CA MET A 95 -2.15 18.15 -23.94
C MET A 95 -2.83 17.00 -24.69
N GLU A 96 -2.44 15.75 -24.43
CA GLU A 96 -3.13 14.57 -24.94
C GLU A 96 -4.59 14.53 -24.46
N TRP A 97 -4.81 14.75 -23.16
CA TRP A 97 -6.14 14.71 -22.55
C TRP A 97 -7.08 15.80 -23.06
N CYS A 98 -6.59 17.03 -23.19
CA CYS A 98 -7.44 18.15 -23.61
C CYS A 98 -7.75 18.12 -25.11
N ALA A 99 -6.93 17.41 -25.91
CA ALA A 99 -7.10 17.28 -27.36
C ALA A 99 -7.36 18.64 -28.06
N GLY A 100 -6.67 19.69 -27.59
CA GLY A 100 -6.76 21.06 -28.12
C GLY A 100 -7.92 21.90 -27.58
N THR A 101 -8.75 21.41 -26.67
CA THR A 101 -9.86 22.16 -26.06
C THR A 101 -9.88 22.03 -24.54
N ILE A 102 -9.95 23.17 -23.85
CA ILE A 102 -10.04 23.22 -22.38
C ILE A 102 -11.35 23.88 -21.97
N THR A 103 -12.08 23.26 -21.06
CA THR A 103 -13.37 23.77 -20.57
C THR A 103 -13.28 24.24 -19.13
N PHE A 104 -13.72 25.46 -18.87
CA PHE A 104 -13.76 26.07 -17.53
C PHE A 104 -15.20 26.34 -17.08
N ARG A 105 -15.50 26.00 -15.83
CA ARG A 105 -16.77 26.29 -15.17
C ARG A 105 -16.73 27.64 -14.49
N ARG A 106 -17.70 28.48 -14.83
CA ARG A 106 -17.93 29.76 -14.16
C ARG A 106 -18.81 29.57 -12.91
N PRO A 107 -18.63 30.38 -11.85
CA PRO A 107 -19.45 30.27 -10.65
C PRO A 107 -20.96 30.42 -10.91
N ASN A 108 -21.35 31.35 -11.78
CA ASN A 108 -22.75 31.71 -12.05
C ASN A 108 -23.06 31.83 -13.55
N GLY A 109 -22.38 31.04 -14.39
CA GLY A 109 -22.52 31.15 -15.84
C GLY A 109 -22.27 29.83 -16.56
N PRO A 110 -22.52 29.78 -17.87
CA PRO A 110 -22.24 28.60 -18.66
C PRO A 110 -20.75 28.28 -18.65
N ASP A 111 -20.44 26.99 -18.80
CA ASP A 111 -19.08 26.52 -19.02
C ASP A 111 -18.50 27.16 -20.30
N VAL A 112 -17.21 27.49 -20.27
CA VAL A 112 -16.50 28.17 -21.36
C VAL A 112 -15.42 27.25 -21.90
N SER A 113 -15.54 26.88 -23.16
CA SER A 113 -14.51 26.12 -23.88
C SER A 113 -13.56 27.07 -24.62
N CYS A 114 -12.27 26.78 -24.55
CA CYS A 114 -11.20 27.55 -25.17
C CYS A 114 -10.27 26.61 -25.92
N THR A 115 -9.89 26.99 -27.13
CA THR A 115 -8.93 26.23 -27.94
C THR A 115 -7.50 26.54 -27.52
N VAL A 116 -6.65 25.52 -27.47
CA VAL A 116 -5.20 25.64 -27.23
C VAL A 116 -4.46 24.83 -28.28
N THR A 117 -3.32 25.34 -28.75
CA THR A 117 -2.52 24.68 -29.79
C THR A 117 -1.20 24.14 -29.26
N SER A 118 -0.67 24.75 -28.20
CA SER A 118 0.51 24.30 -27.48
C SER A 118 0.32 24.50 -25.98
N TYR A 119 1.21 23.88 -25.19
CA TYR A 119 1.17 24.09 -23.75
C TYR A 119 1.45 25.56 -23.36
N ASP A 120 2.18 26.34 -24.17
CA ASP A 120 2.47 27.75 -23.86
C ASP A 120 1.23 28.65 -23.87
N ASP A 121 0.13 28.19 -24.47
CA ASP A 121 -1.17 28.85 -24.43
C ASP A 121 -1.87 28.64 -23.07
N VAL A 122 -1.60 27.51 -22.43
CA VAL A 122 -2.34 27.01 -21.25
C VAL A 122 -2.15 27.91 -20.03
N PRO A 123 -0.93 28.29 -19.59
CA PRO A 123 -0.76 29.19 -18.44
C PRO A 123 -1.39 30.57 -18.66
N LYS A 124 -1.32 31.11 -19.88
CA LYS A 124 -1.89 32.42 -20.22
C LYS A 124 -3.42 32.38 -20.09
N LEU A 125 -4.04 31.34 -20.65
CA LEU A 125 -5.46 31.09 -20.54
C LEU A 125 -5.89 30.85 -19.09
N ALA A 126 -5.21 29.94 -18.38
CA ALA A 126 -5.51 29.59 -17.00
C ALA A 126 -5.36 30.79 -16.06
N GLY A 127 -4.38 31.68 -16.30
CA GLY A 127 -4.20 32.92 -15.57
C GLY A 127 -5.39 33.88 -15.73
N LYS A 128 -5.93 34.02 -16.96
CA LYS A 128 -7.16 34.78 -17.20
C LYS A 128 -8.35 34.16 -16.48
N MET A 129 -8.52 32.84 -16.63
CA MET A 129 -9.63 32.07 -16.08
C MET A 129 -9.65 32.06 -14.54
N THR A 130 -8.49 32.02 -13.91
CA THR A 130 -8.33 32.11 -12.45
C THR A 130 -8.80 33.46 -11.92
N ARG A 131 -8.53 34.57 -12.63
CA ARG A 131 -9.03 35.92 -12.25
C ARG A 131 -10.55 36.01 -12.32
N GLU A 132 -11.17 35.27 -13.25
CA GLU A 132 -12.62 35.11 -13.36
C GLU A 132 -13.20 34.10 -12.33
N ARG A 133 -12.37 33.57 -11.41
CA ARG A 133 -12.74 32.54 -10.41
C ARG A 133 -13.36 31.29 -11.03
N THR A 134 -12.94 30.97 -12.24
CA THR A 134 -13.41 29.75 -12.93
C THR A 134 -12.54 28.55 -12.57
N LYS A 135 -13.09 27.36 -12.75
CA LYS A 135 -12.45 26.09 -12.43
C LYS A 135 -12.37 25.20 -13.65
N LEU A 136 -11.27 24.48 -13.84
CA LEU A 136 -11.14 23.51 -14.93
C LEU A 136 -12.15 22.37 -14.72
N VAL A 137 -12.93 22.05 -15.76
CA VAL A 137 -13.87 20.93 -15.75
C VAL A 137 -13.12 19.65 -16.09
N VAL A 138 -13.22 18.65 -15.22
CA VAL A 138 -12.60 17.33 -15.37
C VAL A 138 -13.68 16.28 -15.07
N HIS A 139 -14.21 15.64 -16.11
CA HIS A 139 -15.38 14.77 -16.01
C HIS A 139 -16.54 15.46 -15.26
N ALA A 140 -16.97 14.93 -14.12
CA ALA A 140 -18.04 15.50 -13.28
C ALA A 140 -17.53 16.56 -12.28
N HIS A 141 -16.21 16.79 -12.21
CA HIS A 141 -15.57 17.63 -11.20
C HIS A 141 -15.12 18.97 -11.78
N ALA A 142 -14.95 19.96 -10.89
CA ALA A 142 -14.39 21.25 -11.23
C ALA A 142 -13.25 21.58 -10.25
N VAL A 143 -12.02 21.68 -10.77
CA VAL A 143 -10.80 21.87 -9.97
C VAL A 143 -10.16 23.22 -10.21
N GLU A 144 -9.42 23.71 -9.22
CA GLU A 144 -8.58 24.88 -9.41
C GLU A 144 -7.44 24.55 -10.38
N PHE A 145 -7.19 25.46 -11.33
CA PHE A 145 -6.22 25.22 -12.38
C PHE A 145 -5.57 26.52 -12.83
N ASN A 146 -4.27 26.62 -12.62
CA ASN A 146 -3.45 27.77 -12.98
C ASN A 146 -2.48 27.50 -14.14
N GLY A 147 -2.54 26.31 -14.77
CA GLY A 147 -1.61 25.91 -15.83
C GLY A 147 -0.16 25.73 -15.36
N MET A 148 0.07 25.63 -14.05
CA MET A 148 1.37 25.36 -13.44
C MET A 148 1.35 23.98 -12.77
N LEU A 149 2.51 23.51 -12.29
CA LEU A 149 2.66 22.20 -11.65
C LEU A 149 1.56 21.87 -10.64
N HIS A 150 1.19 22.80 -9.75
CA HIS A 150 0.11 22.57 -8.78
C HIS A 150 -1.24 22.29 -9.47
N GLY A 151 -1.65 23.11 -10.43
CA GLY A 151 -2.88 22.90 -11.19
C GLY A 151 -2.85 21.60 -12.02
N LEU A 152 -1.71 21.26 -12.62
CA LEU A 152 -1.51 19.99 -13.33
C LEU A 152 -1.71 18.79 -12.40
N ARG A 153 -1.17 18.82 -11.18
CA ARG A 153 -1.36 17.72 -10.22
C ARG A 153 -2.81 17.57 -9.77
N LEU A 154 -3.49 18.69 -9.48
CA LEU A 154 -4.91 18.67 -9.14
C LEU A 154 -5.76 18.11 -10.28
N TRP A 155 -5.45 18.51 -11.52
CA TRP A 155 -6.07 17.95 -12.72
C TRP A 155 -5.82 16.44 -12.83
N ALA A 156 -4.57 15.98 -12.75
CA ALA A 156 -4.23 14.56 -12.94
C ALA A 156 -4.93 13.68 -11.89
N ARG A 157 -5.05 14.16 -10.65
CA ARG A 157 -5.83 13.50 -9.58
C ARG A 157 -7.32 13.48 -9.90
N ALA A 158 -7.91 14.59 -10.31
CA ALA A 158 -9.33 14.66 -10.67
C ALA A 158 -9.68 13.85 -11.93
N ALA A 159 -8.73 13.67 -12.83
CA ALA A 159 -8.83 12.83 -14.02
C ALA A 159 -8.63 11.34 -13.72
N GLY A 160 -8.35 10.96 -12.46
CA GLY A 160 -8.09 9.58 -12.07
C GLY A 160 -6.77 9.01 -12.56
N LEU A 161 -5.84 9.87 -13.01
CA LEU A 161 -4.54 9.45 -13.53
C LEU A 161 -3.55 9.14 -12.42
N LEU A 162 -3.69 9.74 -11.24
CA LEU A 162 -2.82 9.50 -10.07
C LEU A 162 -3.61 8.84 -8.93
N ARG A 163 -3.16 7.65 -8.53
CA ARG A 163 -3.81 6.80 -7.51
C ARG A 163 -3.10 6.83 -6.15
N GLY A 164 -3.77 6.36 -5.13
CA GLY A 164 -3.26 6.19 -3.76
C GLY A 164 -3.25 7.49 -2.95
N ARG A 165 -3.43 7.36 -1.64
CA ARG A 165 -3.45 8.48 -0.70
C ARG A 165 -2.07 8.85 -0.18
N ARG A 166 -1.19 7.88 0.05
CA ARG A 166 0.18 8.13 0.53
C ARG A 166 1.07 8.78 -0.52
N SER A 167 0.84 8.48 -1.80
CA SER A 167 1.57 9.09 -2.91
C SER A 167 1.39 10.61 -2.95
N ARG A 168 0.26 11.17 -2.49
CA ARG A 168 0.01 12.62 -2.43
C ARG A 168 1.07 13.39 -1.63
N THR A 169 1.48 12.85 -0.48
CA THR A 169 2.52 13.47 0.36
C THR A 169 3.86 13.49 -0.35
N VAL A 170 4.18 12.41 -1.07
CA VAL A 170 5.42 12.33 -1.86
C VAL A 170 5.36 13.30 -3.04
N GLU A 171 4.26 13.34 -3.78
CA GLU A 171 4.08 14.31 -4.86
C GLU A 171 4.18 15.77 -4.38
N ASP A 172 3.68 16.07 -3.17
CA ASP A 172 3.83 17.39 -2.55
C ASP A 172 5.29 17.71 -2.22
N ALA A 173 6.04 16.72 -1.74
CA ALA A 173 7.48 16.85 -1.55
C ALA A 173 8.21 17.06 -2.88
N LEU A 174 7.91 16.25 -3.91
CA LEU A 174 8.49 16.36 -5.25
C LEU A 174 8.19 17.74 -5.87
N ALA A 175 6.99 18.27 -5.71
CA ALA A 175 6.65 19.61 -6.20
C ALA A 175 7.45 20.72 -5.48
N LYS A 176 7.70 20.59 -4.18
CA LYS A 176 8.57 21.52 -3.43
C LYS A 176 10.02 21.42 -3.90
N LEU A 177 10.54 20.21 -4.08
CA LEU A 177 11.89 19.98 -4.58
C LEU A 177 12.06 20.54 -5.99
N ARG A 178 11.13 20.27 -6.91
CA ARG A 178 11.11 20.87 -8.25
C ARG A 178 11.17 22.39 -8.18
N ASN A 179 10.41 23.02 -7.28
CA ASN A 179 10.43 24.48 -7.14
C ASN A 179 11.77 25.01 -6.61
N HIS A 180 12.45 24.24 -5.76
CA HIS A 180 13.81 24.58 -5.32
C HIS A 180 14.80 24.52 -6.49
N VAL A 181 14.71 23.50 -7.34
CA VAL A 181 15.54 23.37 -8.57
C VAL A 181 15.27 24.51 -9.55
N ALA A 182 14.00 24.90 -9.73
CA ALA A 182 13.64 26.01 -10.62
C ALA A 182 14.08 27.39 -10.09
N HIS A 183 14.31 27.51 -8.78
CA HIS A 183 14.68 28.75 -8.11
C HIS A 183 15.82 28.49 -7.10
N PRO A 184 17.03 28.18 -7.59
CA PRO A 184 18.12 27.77 -6.73
C PRO A 184 18.55 28.91 -5.81
N SER A 185 18.67 28.62 -4.52
CA SER A 185 19.14 29.59 -3.51
C SER A 185 20.58 29.33 -3.05
N GLY A 186 21.21 28.27 -3.55
CA GLY A 186 22.56 27.86 -3.16
C GLY A 186 23.01 26.60 -3.90
N HIS A 187 24.23 26.17 -3.60
CA HIS A 187 24.77 24.91 -4.10
C HIS A 187 24.30 23.76 -3.20
N HIS A 188 23.81 22.68 -3.80
CA HIS A 188 23.54 21.41 -3.15
C HIS A 188 24.23 20.27 -3.91
N VAL A 189 24.35 19.14 -3.23
CA VAL A 189 24.97 17.92 -3.73
C VAL A 189 24.06 16.77 -3.37
N ASP A 190 23.69 15.97 -4.36
CA ASP A 190 22.88 14.76 -4.18
C ASP A 190 23.76 13.50 -4.11
N THR A 191 23.16 12.37 -3.77
CA THR A 191 23.84 11.06 -3.77
C THR A 191 23.38 10.20 -4.95
N PRO A 192 24.19 9.25 -5.43
CA PRO A 192 23.75 8.30 -6.45
C PRO A 192 22.47 7.54 -6.06
N VAL A 193 22.30 7.23 -4.78
CA VAL A 193 21.14 6.49 -4.26
C VAL A 193 19.87 7.33 -4.35
N GLU A 194 19.92 8.60 -3.93
CA GLU A 194 18.78 9.51 -4.00
C GLU A 194 18.46 9.93 -5.45
N ALA A 195 19.48 10.12 -6.28
CA ALA A 195 19.31 10.34 -7.72
C ALA A 195 18.62 9.14 -8.39
N ALA A 196 19.08 7.91 -8.14
CA ALA A 196 18.45 6.69 -8.65
C ALA A 196 17.00 6.54 -8.16
N ARG A 197 16.75 6.82 -6.88
CA ARG A 197 15.38 6.83 -6.32
C ARG A 197 14.49 7.85 -7.03
N THR A 198 15.00 9.04 -7.30
CA THR A 198 14.25 10.09 -8.01
C THR A 198 13.95 9.68 -9.46
N VAL A 199 14.89 9.02 -10.15
CA VAL A 199 14.66 8.45 -11.49
C VAL A 199 13.60 7.34 -11.46
N ARG A 200 13.65 6.44 -10.47
CA ARG A 200 12.62 5.38 -10.26
C ARG A 200 11.24 5.99 -10.02
N ASP A 201 11.15 6.93 -9.07
CA ASP A 201 9.91 7.63 -8.74
C ASP A 201 9.33 8.36 -9.97
N LEU A 202 10.20 8.96 -10.80
CA LEU A 202 9.81 9.59 -12.06
C LEU A 202 9.24 8.57 -13.06
N ALA A 203 9.90 7.41 -13.23
CA ALA A 203 9.44 6.37 -14.12
C ALA A 203 8.06 5.84 -13.71
N GLU A 204 7.87 5.55 -12.41
CA GLU A 204 6.58 5.13 -11.86
C GLU A 204 5.48 6.17 -12.12
N LEU A 205 5.80 7.45 -11.92
CA LEU A 205 4.85 8.53 -12.14
C LEU A 205 4.47 8.68 -13.61
N ILE A 206 5.44 8.65 -14.52
CA ILE A 206 5.19 8.70 -15.96
C ILE A 206 4.30 7.52 -16.34
N ASN A 207 4.65 6.29 -15.96
CA ASN A 207 3.83 5.13 -16.29
C ASN A 207 2.40 5.25 -15.76
N GLN A 208 2.25 5.71 -14.52
CA GLN A 208 0.95 5.90 -13.89
C GLN A 208 0.11 6.96 -14.63
N LEU A 209 0.71 8.06 -15.11
CA LEU A 209 0.01 9.06 -15.91
C LEU A 209 -0.55 8.49 -17.23
N TRP A 210 0.12 7.49 -17.81
CA TRP A 210 -0.34 6.74 -18.99
C TRP A 210 -1.12 5.46 -18.65
N GLY A 211 -1.52 5.30 -17.38
CA GLY A 211 -2.42 4.22 -16.93
C GLY A 211 -1.73 2.87 -16.70
N GLN A 212 -0.41 2.83 -16.62
CA GLN A 212 0.34 1.64 -16.26
C GLN A 212 0.86 1.77 -14.83
N ALA A 213 0.37 0.91 -13.94
CA ALA A 213 0.91 0.79 -12.60
C ALA A 213 2.21 -0.04 -12.64
N THR A 214 3.17 0.28 -11.78
CA THR A 214 4.50 -0.33 -11.82
C THR A 214 4.54 -1.58 -10.95
N THR A 215 4.92 -2.72 -11.54
CA THR A 215 5.20 -3.94 -10.78
C THR A 215 6.25 -3.66 -9.70
N ASP A 216 5.94 -3.98 -8.45
CA ASP A 216 6.79 -3.66 -7.29
C ASP A 216 7.11 -2.17 -7.09
N GLY A 217 6.35 -1.28 -7.74
CA GLY A 217 6.49 0.16 -7.59
C GLY A 217 6.24 0.63 -6.16
N ARG A 218 6.99 1.62 -5.71
CA ARG A 218 6.89 2.19 -4.37
C ARG A 218 5.80 3.25 -4.28
N LEU A 219 5.66 4.09 -5.31
CA LEU A 219 4.73 5.21 -5.37
C LEU A 219 3.40 4.82 -5.98
N TYR A 220 3.44 4.10 -7.10
CA TYR A 220 2.26 3.63 -7.83
C TYR A 220 2.36 2.13 -8.10
N PRO A 221 2.34 1.31 -7.04
CA PRO A 221 2.42 -0.14 -7.16
C PRO A 221 1.28 -0.67 -8.02
N ALA A 222 1.58 -1.65 -8.86
CA ALA A 222 0.59 -2.50 -9.49
C ALA A 222 -0.29 -3.20 -8.44
N PRO A 223 -1.53 -3.57 -8.79
CA PRO A 223 -2.33 -4.48 -7.99
C PRO A 223 -1.52 -5.72 -7.59
N LEU A 224 -1.64 -6.12 -6.32
CA LEU A 224 -0.81 -7.19 -5.77
C LEU A 224 -1.47 -8.55 -5.96
N ARG A 225 -0.66 -9.57 -6.23
CA ARG A 225 -1.12 -10.95 -6.30
C ARG A 225 -1.37 -11.48 -4.88
N ARG A 226 -2.56 -12.04 -4.67
CA ARG A 226 -2.90 -12.81 -3.47
C ARG A 226 -2.90 -14.29 -3.78
N GLU A 227 -2.47 -15.07 -2.81
CA GLU A 227 -2.45 -16.52 -2.84
C GLU A 227 -3.31 -17.09 -1.72
N ILE A 228 -3.55 -18.39 -1.78
CA ILE A 228 -4.27 -19.10 -0.72
C ILE A 228 -3.26 -19.43 0.38
N ALA A 229 -3.54 -18.95 1.58
CA ALA A 229 -2.72 -19.15 2.76
C ALA A 229 -3.56 -19.70 3.91
N LEU A 230 -2.89 -20.39 4.83
CA LEU A 230 -3.47 -20.78 6.09
C LEU A 230 -2.89 -19.95 7.21
N LEU A 231 -3.78 -19.35 8.00
CA LEU A 231 -3.41 -18.75 9.27
C LEU A 231 -3.75 -19.77 10.36
N SER A 232 -2.75 -20.16 11.12
CA SER A 232 -2.89 -21.20 12.13
C SER A 232 -2.51 -20.65 13.50
N TRP A 233 -3.24 -21.04 14.54
CA TRP A 233 -2.92 -20.71 15.92
C TRP A 233 -3.25 -21.85 16.86
N ASN A 234 -2.67 -21.85 18.05
CA ASN A 234 -2.95 -22.86 19.08
C ASN A 234 -3.27 -22.21 20.44
N GLU A 235 -3.49 -23.04 21.46
CA GLU A 235 -3.79 -22.59 22.83
C GLU A 235 -2.63 -21.86 23.50
N SER A 236 -1.37 -22.10 23.08
CA SER A 236 -0.19 -21.38 23.60
C SER A 236 -0.04 -19.97 23.01
N GLY A 237 -0.90 -19.58 22.06
CA GLY A 237 -0.89 -18.28 21.42
C GLY A 237 0.16 -18.17 20.30
N ARG A 238 0.81 -19.27 19.93
CA ARG A 238 1.67 -19.31 18.75
C ARG A 238 0.80 -19.18 17.51
N THR A 239 1.27 -18.38 16.57
CA THR A 239 0.62 -18.17 15.29
C THR A 239 1.61 -18.49 14.17
N ARG A 240 1.10 -18.97 13.05
CA ARG A 240 1.90 -19.15 11.82
C ARG A 240 1.05 -18.86 10.59
N MET A 241 1.72 -18.42 9.54
CA MET A 241 1.17 -18.29 8.20
C MET A 241 1.96 -19.21 7.28
N GLU A 242 1.26 -20.02 6.48
CA GLU A 242 1.88 -20.91 5.51
C GLU A 242 1.08 -20.92 4.18
N PRO A 243 1.73 -20.94 3.02
CA PRO A 243 1.05 -21.12 1.73
C PRO A 243 0.31 -22.46 1.68
N ALA A 244 -0.85 -22.51 1.02
CA ALA A 244 -1.66 -23.73 0.93
C ALA A 244 -0.91 -24.92 0.33
N GLY A 245 -0.05 -24.69 -0.66
CA GLY A 245 0.78 -25.75 -1.26
C GLY A 245 1.76 -26.38 -0.25
N ALA A 246 2.42 -25.55 0.57
CA ALA A 246 3.30 -26.05 1.63
C ALA A 246 2.50 -26.83 2.69
N PHE A 247 1.35 -26.30 3.10
CA PHE A 247 0.48 -26.95 4.09
C PHE A 247 -0.01 -28.34 3.64
N ILE A 248 -0.32 -28.52 2.35
CA ILE A 248 -0.73 -29.81 1.81
C ILE A 248 0.43 -30.81 1.84
N LEU A 249 1.65 -30.36 1.54
CA LEU A 249 2.83 -31.22 1.45
C LEU A 249 3.46 -31.58 2.81
N SER A 250 3.30 -30.76 3.86
CA SER A 250 3.93 -31.04 5.16
C SER A 250 3.38 -32.30 5.84
N ASP A 251 4.27 -33.12 6.41
CA ASP A 251 3.91 -34.38 7.11
C ASP A 251 3.08 -34.06 8.37
N PRO A 252 1.90 -34.69 8.56
CA PRO A 252 1.11 -34.57 9.79
C PRO A 252 1.90 -34.80 11.10
N LYS A 253 3.00 -35.57 11.05
CA LYS A 253 3.80 -35.90 12.24
C LYS A 253 4.62 -34.73 12.79
N GLU A 254 4.93 -33.70 12.00
CA GLU A 254 5.63 -32.52 12.51
C GLU A 254 4.73 -31.63 13.39
N ASP A 255 3.43 -31.60 13.10
CA ASP A 255 2.40 -30.86 13.85
C ASP A 255 1.87 -31.61 15.09
N GLN A 256 2.16 -32.91 15.21
CA GLN A 256 1.75 -33.73 16.36
C GLN A 256 2.61 -33.54 17.62
N ARG A 257 3.62 -32.66 17.60
CA ARG A 257 4.35 -32.27 18.81
C ARG A 257 3.51 -31.26 19.61
N ASP A 258 2.65 -31.81 20.47
CA ASP A 258 2.02 -31.19 21.65
C ASP A 258 1.10 -29.96 21.49
N GLU A 259 0.84 -29.43 20.29
CA GLU A 259 -0.02 -28.23 20.15
C GLU A 259 -1.11 -28.42 19.08
N ALA A 260 -2.38 -28.55 19.52
CA ALA A 260 -3.53 -28.62 18.61
C ALA A 260 -3.78 -27.25 17.95
N TYR A 261 -3.30 -27.07 16.72
CA TYR A 261 -3.57 -25.88 15.93
C TYR A 261 -5.01 -25.87 15.40
N GLN A 262 -5.62 -24.70 15.40
CA GLN A 262 -6.78 -24.34 14.60
C GLN A 262 -6.30 -23.57 13.36
N HIS A 263 -7.01 -23.77 12.25
CA HIS A 263 -6.66 -23.20 10.96
C HIS A 263 -7.82 -22.43 10.36
N VAL A 264 -7.51 -21.31 9.72
CA VAL A 264 -8.40 -20.63 8.78
C VAL A 264 -7.73 -20.54 7.43
N VAL A 265 -8.52 -20.67 6.37
CA VAL A 265 -8.06 -20.47 5.00
C VAL A 265 -8.46 -19.08 4.57
N VAL A 266 -7.47 -18.32 4.11
CA VAL A 266 -7.63 -16.96 3.63
C VAL A 266 -7.01 -16.80 2.24
N ARG A 267 -7.45 -15.77 1.53
CA ARG A 267 -6.75 -15.24 0.37
C ARG A 267 -6.02 -13.97 0.79
N SER A 268 -4.69 -13.99 0.79
CA SER A 268 -3.85 -12.89 1.29
C SER A 268 -2.60 -12.73 0.43
N ILE A 269 -1.88 -11.62 0.63
CA ILE A 269 -0.56 -11.42 0.03
C ILE A 269 0.39 -12.49 0.58
N PRO A 270 1.18 -13.18 -0.27
CA PRO A 270 2.13 -14.18 0.19
C PRO A 270 3.23 -13.51 1.03
N PHE A 271 3.62 -14.18 2.12
CA PHE A 271 4.80 -13.78 2.89
C PHE A 271 6.06 -14.18 2.11
N VAL A 272 6.86 -13.20 1.72
CA VAL A 272 8.11 -13.41 0.98
C VAL A 272 9.21 -12.69 1.76
N PRO A 273 10.04 -13.41 2.53
CA PRO A 273 11.02 -12.78 3.42
C PRO A 273 11.85 -11.70 2.73
N GLY A 274 11.78 -10.48 3.26
CA GLY A 274 12.51 -9.32 2.72
C GLY A 274 11.77 -8.56 1.63
N SER A 275 10.57 -9.00 1.26
CA SER A 275 9.66 -8.25 0.40
C SER A 275 9.12 -7.02 1.14
N GLN A 276 9.07 -5.89 0.45
CA GLN A 276 8.40 -4.69 0.96
C GLN A 276 6.88 -4.87 1.15
N TRP A 277 6.32 -5.95 0.60
CA TRP A 277 4.90 -6.31 0.67
C TRP A 277 4.57 -7.29 1.82
N ASP A 278 5.53 -7.56 2.72
CA ASP A 278 5.28 -8.37 3.91
C ASP A 278 4.32 -7.63 4.87
N ASP A 279 3.20 -8.28 5.21
CA ASP A 279 2.21 -7.74 6.15
C ASP A 279 2.63 -8.02 7.60
N ALA A 280 3.19 -7.03 8.30
CA ALA A 280 3.55 -7.18 9.70
C ALA A 280 2.36 -7.51 10.63
N HIS A 281 1.11 -7.28 10.18
CA HIS A 281 -0.12 -7.44 10.96
C HIS A 281 -0.92 -8.68 10.57
N TRP A 282 -0.37 -9.62 9.78
CA TRP A 282 -1.09 -10.84 9.39
C TRP A 282 -1.64 -11.63 10.59
N ALA A 283 -0.92 -11.61 11.73
CA ALA A 283 -1.30 -12.32 12.95
C ALA A 283 -2.46 -11.65 13.71
N GLU A 284 -2.89 -10.48 13.27
CA GLU A 284 -4.01 -9.71 13.84
C GLU A 284 -5.33 -9.94 13.10
N PHE A 285 -5.32 -10.81 12.07
CA PHE A 285 -6.46 -11.06 11.19
C PHE A 285 -7.78 -11.28 11.96
N ASP A 286 -8.82 -10.59 11.48
CA ASP A 286 -10.17 -10.61 12.00
C ASP A 286 -11.15 -10.55 10.82
N THR A 287 -12.19 -11.39 10.80
CA THR A 287 -13.16 -11.42 9.70
C THR A 287 -14.09 -10.20 9.67
N ARG A 288 -14.25 -9.54 10.81
CA ARG A 288 -15.12 -8.37 10.95
C ARG A 288 -14.38 -7.08 10.67
N TYR A 289 -13.09 -7.02 10.98
CA TYR A 289 -12.28 -5.82 10.92
C TYR A 289 -11.12 -5.94 9.94
N GLU A 290 -10.79 -4.86 9.26
CA GLU A 290 -9.61 -4.75 8.40
C GLU A 290 -8.38 -4.47 9.27
N THR A 291 -7.84 -5.52 9.89
CA THR A 291 -6.65 -5.46 10.77
C THR A 291 -5.34 -5.75 10.04
N THR A 292 -5.40 -6.40 8.88
CA THR A 292 -4.23 -6.63 8.03
C THR A 292 -3.97 -5.39 7.17
N ARG A 293 -2.70 -5.09 6.91
CA ARG A 293 -2.32 -3.94 6.06
C ARG A 293 -2.91 -4.11 4.65
N PHE A 294 -2.81 -5.31 4.09
CA PHE A 294 -3.30 -5.61 2.75
C PHE A 294 -4.67 -6.34 2.79
N PRO A 295 -5.47 -6.25 1.71
CA PRO A 295 -6.77 -6.93 1.65
C PRO A 295 -6.65 -8.44 1.86
N THR A 296 -7.26 -8.96 2.92
CA THR A 296 -7.28 -10.38 3.23
C THR A 296 -8.71 -10.90 3.28
N ASP A 297 -9.04 -11.84 2.39
CA ASP A 297 -10.39 -12.42 2.33
C ASP A 297 -10.46 -13.74 3.08
N TYR A 298 -11.42 -13.83 4.00
CA TYR A 298 -11.80 -15.10 4.61
C TYR A 298 -12.44 -16.04 3.60
N LEU A 299 -12.00 -17.30 3.56
CA LEU A 299 -12.60 -18.35 2.73
C LEU A 299 -13.22 -19.47 3.57
N TRP A 300 -12.53 -19.91 4.63
CA TRP A 300 -13.00 -21.02 5.47
C TRP A 300 -12.37 -21.04 6.87
N GLY A 301 -13.06 -21.67 7.82
CA GLY A 301 -12.57 -21.97 9.17
C GLY A 301 -13.36 -21.28 10.30
N PRO A 302 -12.90 -21.39 11.55
CA PRO A 302 -11.78 -22.22 12.01
C PRO A 302 -12.09 -23.72 11.88
N GLY A 303 -11.04 -24.53 11.73
CA GLY A 303 -11.15 -25.98 11.87
C GLY A 303 -9.79 -26.67 12.03
N THR A 304 -9.83 -27.99 12.08
CA THR A 304 -8.63 -28.85 12.18
C THR A 304 -7.86 -28.92 10.87
N ARG A 305 -6.63 -29.44 10.93
CA ARG A 305 -5.78 -29.65 9.75
C ARG A 305 -6.45 -30.53 8.70
N GLU A 306 -7.12 -31.60 9.13
CA GLU A 306 -7.81 -32.54 8.24
C GLU A 306 -8.99 -31.88 7.54
N GLU A 307 -9.80 -31.10 8.26
CA GLU A 307 -10.93 -30.38 7.70
C GLU A 307 -10.48 -29.30 6.71
N ALA A 308 -9.39 -28.57 7.03
CA ALA A 308 -8.82 -27.56 6.13
C ALA A 308 -8.33 -28.18 4.82
N ARG A 309 -7.62 -29.33 4.89
CA ARG A 309 -7.17 -30.07 3.70
C ARG A 309 -8.34 -30.57 2.87
N ALA A 310 -9.32 -31.19 3.51
CA ALA A 310 -10.51 -31.67 2.82
C ALA A 310 -11.29 -30.54 2.13
N TRP A 311 -11.31 -29.35 2.73
CA TRP A 311 -11.90 -28.17 2.11
C TRP A 311 -11.07 -27.65 0.91
N LEU A 312 -9.74 -27.54 1.05
CA LEU A 312 -8.84 -27.12 -0.04
C LEU A 312 -8.92 -28.06 -1.25
N ASP A 313 -8.95 -29.38 -1.02
CA ASP A 313 -9.04 -30.39 -2.08
C ASP A 313 -10.37 -30.31 -2.85
N ARG A 314 -11.46 -29.97 -2.14
CA ARG A 314 -12.81 -29.88 -2.69
C ARG A 314 -13.06 -28.56 -3.42
N GLU A 315 -12.80 -27.43 -2.77
CA GLU A 315 -13.15 -26.10 -3.30
C GLU A 315 -12.09 -25.57 -4.27
N ARG A 316 -10.82 -25.98 -4.12
CA ARG A 316 -9.68 -25.56 -4.96
C ARG A 316 -9.67 -24.05 -5.24
N PRO A 317 -9.70 -23.21 -4.19
CA PRO A 317 -9.77 -21.77 -4.40
C PRO A 317 -8.54 -21.27 -5.14
N GLU A 318 -8.75 -20.28 -6.00
CA GLU A 318 -7.67 -19.63 -6.74
C GLU A 318 -7.23 -18.34 -6.05
N GLY A 319 -5.95 -18.03 -6.22
CA GLY A 319 -5.42 -16.70 -5.97
C GLY A 319 -6.02 -15.67 -6.93
N ASP A 320 -5.88 -14.40 -6.61
CA ASP A 320 -6.35 -13.31 -7.45
C ASP A 320 -5.37 -12.13 -7.42
N THR A 321 -5.76 -11.03 -8.03
CA THR A 321 -5.02 -9.77 -7.98
C THR A 321 -5.94 -8.71 -7.38
N VAL A 322 -5.42 -7.94 -6.43
CA VAL A 322 -6.21 -6.96 -5.69
C VAL A 322 -5.52 -5.60 -5.66
N ASP A 323 -6.30 -4.55 -5.85
CA ASP A 323 -5.83 -3.20 -5.55
C ASP A 323 -5.95 -2.93 -4.05
N PHE A 324 -4.90 -2.35 -3.48
CA PHE A 324 -4.89 -1.96 -2.07
C PHE A 324 -4.82 -0.44 -1.89
N THR A 325 -4.73 0.33 -2.97
CA THR A 325 -4.73 1.80 -2.91
C THR A 325 -6.15 2.34 -2.93
N ASP A 326 -6.36 3.53 -2.35
CA ASP A 326 -7.65 4.24 -2.38
C ASP A 326 -8.85 3.40 -1.88
N ARG A 327 -8.62 2.50 -0.92
CA ARG A 327 -9.66 1.68 -0.30
C ARG A 327 -10.61 2.54 0.54
N VAL A 328 -11.88 2.14 0.60
CA VAL A 328 -12.87 2.78 1.48
C VAL A 328 -13.10 1.91 2.70
N PHE A 329 -13.02 2.53 3.86
CA PHE A 329 -13.25 1.91 5.16
C PHE A 329 -14.38 2.60 5.91
N LEU A 330 -15.15 1.82 6.68
CA LEU A 330 -16.07 2.35 7.67
C LEU A 330 -15.49 2.18 9.07
N VAL A 331 -15.40 3.27 9.82
CA VAL A 331 -14.90 3.29 11.20
C VAL A 331 -16.02 3.72 12.12
N GLN A 332 -16.27 2.95 13.18
CA GLN A 332 -17.34 3.20 14.15
C GLN A 332 -16.77 3.82 15.42
N ASP A 333 -17.32 4.96 15.82
CA ASP A 333 -17.11 5.59 17.12
C ASP A 333 -18.35 5.42 18.00
N HIS A 334 -18.29 4.46 18.90
CA HIS A 334 -19.38 4.15 19.83
C HIS A 334 -18.82 3.82 21.21
N GLN A 335 -18.67 4.85 22.06
CA GLN A 335 -17.97 4.83 23.36
C GLN A 335 -16.46 4.58 23.28
N ARG A 336 -16.03 3.79 22.29
CA ARG A 336 -14.66 3.60 21.85
C ARG A 336 -14.63 3.58 20.33
N LEU A 337 -13.48 3.99 19.79
CA LEU A 337 -13.20 3.84 18.38
C LEU A 337 -12.90 2.37 18.06
N LEU A 338 -13.67 1.78 17.17
CA LEU A 338 -13.46 0.42 16.69
C LEU A 338 -12.57 0.42 15.45
N PRO A 339 -11.90 -0.71 15.16
CA PRO A 339 -11.09 -0.82 13.95
C PRO A 339 -11.91 -0.59 12.68
N PRO A 340 -11.25 -0.24 11.58
CA PRO A 340 -11.93 -0.08 10.30
C PRO A 340 -12.56 -1.40 9.83
N MET A 341 -13.71 -1.30 9.17
CA MET A 341 -14.39 -2.41 8.50
C MET A 341 -14.48 -2.12 7.01
N ARG A 342 -14.51 -3.18 6.20
CA ARG A 342 -14.95 -3.04 4.80
C ARG A 342 -16.44 -2.69 4.73
N PRO A 343 -16.88 -1.85 3.79
CA PRO A 343 -18.28 -1.40 3.72
C PRO A 343 -19.30 -2.54 3.61
N ALA A 344 -18.96 -3.63 2.92
CA ALA A 344 -19.80 -4.82 2.80
C ALA A 344 -20.09 -5.51 4.16
N VAL A 345 -19.10 -5.57 5.05
CA VAL A 345 -19.26 -6.16 6.39
C VAL A 345 -20.05 -5.21 7.29
N ALA A 346 -19.73 -3.92 7.26
CA ALA A 346 -20.48 -2.91 8.00
C ALA A 346 -21.96 -2.88 7.60
N ALA A 347 -22.27 -3.05 6.32
CA ALA A 347 -23.65 -3.16 5.82
C ALA A 347 -24.38 -4.43 6.30
N GLY A 348 -23.65 -5.52 6.57
CA GLY A 348 -24.19 -6.79 7.07
C GLY A 348 -24.42 -6.86 8.58
N LEU A 349 -24.02 -5.83 9.34
CA LEU A 349 -24.16 -5.80 10.80
C LEU A 349 -25.64 -5.85 11.23
N PRO A 350 -25.97 -6.52 12.35
CA PRO A 350 -27.30 -6.45 12.92
C PRO A 350 -27.59 -5.05 13.49
N GLU A 351 -28.86 -4.68 13.63
CA GLU A 351 -29.28 -3.29 13.95
C GLU A 351 -28.72 -2.80 15.30
N GLU A 352 -28.68 -3.69 16.30
CA GLU A 352 -28.14 -3.44 17.62
C GLU A 352 -26.65 -3.06 17.63
N GLU A 353 -25.91 -3.41 16.58
CA GLU A 353 -24.48 -3.11 16.44
C GLU A 353 -24.19 -1.87 15.58
N ARG A 354 -25.23 -1.23 15.02
CA ARG A 354 -25.11 -0.04 14.16
C ARG A 354 -25.09 1.28 14.93
N ALA A 355 -25.21 1.25 16.25
CA ALA A 355 -25.23 2.44 17.10
C ALA A 355 -23.92 3.26 17.03
N GLY A 356 -23.99 4.55 17.37
CA GLY A 356 -22.84 5.46 17.40
C GLY A 356 -22.64 6.26 16.10
N ILE A 357 -21.49 6.92 16.02
CA ILE A 357 -21.11 7.75 14.87
C ILE A 357 -20.25 6.89 13.94
N TRP A 358 -20.59 6.90 12.66
CA TRP A 358 -19.85 6.19 11.62
C TRP A 358 -19.11 7.16 10.73
N HIS A 359 -17.92 6.79 10.30
CA HIS A 359 -17.06 7.55 9.41
C HIS A 359 -16.73 6.71 8.18
N ALA A 360 -17.01 7.24 6.98
CA ALA A 360 -16.56 6.68 5.72
C ALA A 360 -15.27 7.38 5.29
N VAL A 361 -14.18 6.63 5.20
CA VAL A 361 -12.84 7.18 4.96
C VAL A 361 -12.19 6.45 3.79
N ARG A 362 -11.63 7.21 2.83
CA ARG A 362 -10.75 6.64 1.79
C ARG A 362 -9.30 6.73 2.23
N ALA A 363 -8.58 5.61 2.23
CA ALA A 363 -7.19 5.49 2.61
C ALA A 363 -6.54 4.28 1.90
N ASP A 364 -5.21 4.23 1.85
CA ASP A 364 -4.53 3.04 1.30
C ASP A 364 -4.50 1.89 2.32
N PHE A 365 -4.33 2.23 3.60
CA PHE A 365 -4.25 1.24 4.68
C PHE A 365 -5.28 1.51 5.78
N PRO A 366 -5.75 0.45 6.48
CA PRO A 366 -6.72 0.61 7.56
C PRO A 366 -6.23 1.54 8.68
N ASP A 367 -4.95 1.46 9.05
CA ASP A 367 -4.36 2.31 10.09
C ASP A 367 -4.42 3.80 9.77
N ASP A 368 -4.33 4.17 8.50
CA ASP A 368 -4.45 5.57 8.06
C ASP A 368 -5.89 6.06 8.28
N ALA A 369 -6.89 5.21 8.00
CA ALA A 369 -8.29 5.53 8.26
C ALA A 369 -8.60 5.59 9.77
N PHE A 370 -8.13 4.62 10.55
CA PHE A 370 -8.30 4.60 12.00
C PHE A 370 -7.63 5.81 12.67
N SER A 371 -6.39 6.11 12.29
CA SER A 371 -5.63 7.25 12.82
C SER A 371 -6.27 8.57 12.45
N HIS A 372 -6.80 8.71 11.24
CA HIS A 372 -7.55 9.89 10.82
C HIS A 372 -8.76 10.15 11.72
N VAL A 373 -9.62 9.13 11.94
CA VAL A 373 -10.82 9.31 12.77
C VAL A 373 -10.46 9.60 14.22
N ARG A 374 -9.51 8.84 14.79
CA ARG A 374 -8.98 9.07 16.14
C ARG A 374 -8.48 10.50 16.32
N GLY A 375 -7.66 10.98 15.38
CA GLY A 375 -7.11 12.31 15.42
C GLY A 375 -8.16 13.39 15.17
N SER A 376 -9.16 13.15 14.32
CA SER A 376 -10.24 14.13 14.07
C SER A 376 -11.06 14.46 15.32
N ALA A 377 -11.22 13.49 16.23
CA ALA A 377 -11.88 13.67 17.52
C ALA A 377 -11.02 14.52 18.49
N ASP A 378 -9.70 14.27 18.51
CA ASP A 378 -8.74 15.03 19.29
C ASP A 378 -8.39 16.36 18.59
N ARG A 379 -8.99 17.47 19.04
CA ARG A 379 -8.94 18.79 18.37
C ARG A 379 -7.53 19.38 18.18
N SER A 380 -6.49 18.72 18.67
CA SER A 380 -5.09 19.14 18.64
C SER A 380 -4.34 18.82 17.35
N THR A 381 -4.82 17.88 16.54
CA THR A 381 -4.01 17.24 15.47
C THR A 381 -4.25 17.78 14.06
N GLY A 382 -5.20 18.71 13.88
CA GLY A 382 -5.43 19.36 12.58
C GLY A 382 -6.03 18.48 11.48
N HIS A 383 -6.50 17.27 11.80
CA HIS A 383 -7.18 16.42 10.82
C HIS A 383 -8.50 17.05 10.33
N ALA A 384 -8.83 16.82 9.06
CA ALA A 384 -10.07 17.29 8.46
C ALA A 384 -11.29 16.68 9.16
N ARG A 385 -12.32 17.52 9.36
CA ARG A 385 -13.63 17.13 9.95
C ARG A 385 -14.78 17.25 8.98
N ARG A 386 -14.51 17.79 7.80
CA ARG A 386 -15.47 17.94 6.72
C ARG A 386 -15.08 16.99 5.61
N PRO A 387 -16.05 16.52 4.82
CA PRO A 387 -15.74 15.70 3.66
C PRO A 387 -14.69 16.35 2.76
N GLY A 388 -13.77 15.55 2.26
CA GLY A 388 -12.63 15.97 1.46
C GLY A 388 -11.28 15.49 2.02
N ASP A 389 -10.24 15.86 1.29
CA ASP A 389 -8.87 15.43 1.57
C ASP A 389 -8.35 16.03 2.89
N CYS A 390 -7.67 15.20 3.68
CA CYS A 390 -7.03 15.65 4.91
C CYS A 390 -5.62 16.19 4.60
N SER A 391 -5.32 17.43 5.04
CA SER A 391 -3.98 18.01 4.88
C SER A 391 -2.95 17.46 5.87
N ALA A 392 -3.39 16.79 6.95
CA ALA A 392 -2.53 16.29 8.02
C ALA A 392 -2.16 14.81 7.87
N CYS A 393 -2.83 14.05 7.00
CA CYS A 393 -2.56 12.62 6.81
C CYS A 393 -3.06 12.10 5.46
N SER A 394 -2.67 10.89 5.12
CA SER A 394 -3.01 10.19 3.87
C SER A 394 -4.42 9.60 3.87
N ALA A 395 -5.44 10.41 4.19
CA ALA A 395 -6.83 9.99 4.22
C ALA A 395 -7.77 11.06 3.64
N GLU A 396 -8.89 10.63 3.07
CA GLU A 396 -10.01 11.48 2.68
C GLU A 396 -11.24 11.09 3.50
N LEU A 397 -11.90 12.06 4.13
CA LEU A 397 -13.20 11.83 4.75
C LEU A 397 -14.27 11.90 3.64
N LEU A 398 -14.99 10.82 3.39
CA LEU A 398 -16.08 10.80 2.41
C LEU A 398 -17.39 11.31 3.02
N GLY A 399 -17.61 11.00 4.30
CA GLY A 399 -18.80 11.38 5.05
C GLY A 399 -18.77 10.80 6.47
N PHE A 400 -19.63 11.31 7.33
CA PHE A 400 -19.81 10.80 8.69
C PHE A 400 -21.24 11.07 9.18
N GLY A 401 -21.69 10.32 10.19
CA GLY A 401 -23.04 10.46 10.76
C GLY A 401 -23.57 9.13 11.28
N SER A 402 -24.85 8.87 11.03
CA SER A 402 -25.45 7.56 11.23
C SER A 402 -24.82 6.49 10.33
N HIS A 403 -25.03 5.21 10.66
CA HIS A 403 -24.61 4.08 9.85
C HIS A 403 -25.04 4.20 8.38
N ASP A 404 -26.30 4.57 8.13
CA ASP A 404 -26.84 4.75 6.78
C ASP A 404 -26.19 5.93 6.04
N GLU A 405 -25.88 7.04 6.73
CA GLU A 405 -25.20 8.19 6.12
C GLU A 405 -23.77 7.84 5.69
N ALA A 406 -23.02 7.16 6.54
CA ALA A 406 -21.68 6.70 6.22
C ALA A 406 -21.68 5.67 5.09
N LEU A 407 -22.62 4.72 5.09
CA LEU A 407 -22.78 3.75 4.01
C LEU A 407 -23.16 4.42 2.68
N ARG A 408 -24.04 5.43 2.69
CA ARG A 408 -24.35 6.20 1.48
C ARG A 408 -23.13 6.93 0.94
N ALA A 409 -22.30 7.52 1.81
CA ALA A 409 -21.05 8.15 1.41
C ALA A 409 -20.06 7.14 0.80
N ALA A 410 -19.95 5.94 1.39
CA ALA A 410 -19.14 4.86 0.81
C ALA A 410 -19.70 4.36 -0.53
N ALA A 411 -21.03 4.21 -0.66
CA ALA A 411 -21.68 3.78 -1.89
C ALA A 411 -21.56 4.81 -3.02
N ALA A 412 -21.54 6.11 -2.69
CA ALA A 412 -21.25 7.15 -3.67
C ALA A 412 -19.83 7.04 -4.25
N ALA A 413 -18.89 6.49 -3.48
CA ALA A 413 -17.50 6.27 -3.91
C ALA A 413 -17.27 4.92 -4.61
N LEU A 414 -17.95 3.85 -4.17
CA LEU A 414 -17.72 2.48 -4.65
C LEU A 414 -18.79 1.96 -5.61
N GLY A 415 -19.94 2.62 -5.71
CA GLY A 415 -21.15 2.05 -6.28
C GLY A 415 -21.96 1.24 -5.26
N PRO A 416 -22.95 0.45 -5.71
CA PRO A 416 -23.81 -0.35 -4.83
C PRO A 416 -23.00 -1.30 -3.94
N ILE A 417 -23.27 -1.29 -2.63
CA ILE A 417 -22.60 -2.14 -1.64
C ILE A 417 -23.52 -3.33 -1.32
N GLN A 418 -23.02 -4.55 -1.54
CA GLN A 418 -23.70 -5.77 -1.11
C GLN A 418 -23.29 -6.13 0.32
N ALA A 419 -24.28 -6.30 1.20
CA ALA A 419 -24.04 -6.73 2.57
C ALA A 419 -23.50 -8.17 2.62
N VAL A 420 -22.47 -8.38 3.44
CA VAL A 420 -21.86 -9.70 3.67
C VAL A 420 -21.85 -9.99 5.17
N GLN A 421 -22.37 -11.15 5.56
CA GLN A 421 -22.24 -11.68 6.92
C GLN A 421 -21.15 -12.75 6.92
N LEU A 422 -20.09 -12.50 7.70
CA LEU A 422 -19.00 -13.44 7.91
C LEU A 422 -19.12 -14.08 9.30
N PRO A 423 -18.64 -15.33 9.47
CA PRO A 423 -18.49 -15.90 10.79
C PRO A 423 -17.51 -15.05 11.61
N SER A 424 -17.74 -14.94 12.93
CA SER A 424 -16.83 -14.24 13.84
C SER A 424 -15.58 -15.09 14.06
N VAL A 425 -14.49 -14.77 13.36
CA VAL A 425 -13.22 -15.49 13.44
C VAL A 425 -12.09 -14.48 13.56
N ARG A 426 -11.20 -14.69 14.52
CA ARG A 426 -10.08 -13.81 14.81
C ARG A 426 -8.89 -14.59 15.34
N LEU A 427 -7.68 -14.14 15.02
CA LEU A 427 -6.47 -14.71 15.60
C LEU A 427 -6.25 -14.21 17.05
N PRO A 428 -5.57 -14.99 17.91
CA PRO A 428 -5.38 -14.65 19.32
C PRO A 428 -4.61 -13.35 19.58
N LEU A 429 -3.74 -12.94 18.64
CA LEU A 429 -2.88 -11.77 18.76
C LEU A 429 -3.54 -10.47 18.29
N SER A 430 -4.79 -10.51 17.81
CA SER A 430 -5.51 -9.29 17.43
C SER A 430 -5.65 -8.35 18.65
N PRO A 431 -5.07 -7.13 18.62
CA PRO A 431 -5.02 -6.22 19.77
C PRO A 431 -6.40 -5.70 20.17
N PHE A 432 -7.40 -5.86 19.29
CA PHE A 432 -8.76 -5.40 19.48
C PHE A 432 -9.66 -6.39 20.24
N ARG A 433 -9.06 -7.40 20.89
CA ARG A 433 -9.75 -8.32 21.79
C ARG A 433 -10.58 -7.54 22.81
N PRO A 434 -11.92 -7.68 22.85
CA PRO A 434 -12.69 -7.22 23.99
C PRO A 434 -12.17 -7.96 25.24
N ARG A 435 -11.66 -7.22 26.23
CA ARG A 435 -11.41 -7.80 27.55
C ARG A 435 -12.76 -8.06 28.22
N GLY A 436 -13.41 -9.19 27.90
CA GLY A 436 -14.62 -9.62 28.62
C GLY A 436 -15.49 -10.67 27.93
N ARG A 437 -15.50 -11.88 28.52
CA ARG A 437 -16.52 -12.95 28.48
C ARG A 437 -17.04 -13.42 27.10
N GLU A 438 -16.22 -14.19 26.38
CA GLU A 438 -16.75 -15.33 25.63
C GLU A 438 -16.47 -16.59 26.44
N ARG A 439 -17.55 -17.21 26.96
CA ARG A 439 -17.48 -18.56 27.50
C ARG A 439 -17.08 -19.47 26.35
N SER A 440 -15.93 -20.13 26.49
CA SER A 440 -15.56 -21.33 25.75
C SER A 440 -16.80 -22.20 25.52
N VAL A 441 -17.21 -22.31 24.26
CA VAL A 441 -18.11 -23.38 23.83
C VAL A 441 -17.27 -24.65 23.87
N ARG A 442 -17.29 -25.33 25.03
CA ARG A 442 -16.79 -26.70 25.12
C ARG A 442 -17.69 -27.59 24.26
N PRO A 443 -17.15 -28.44 23.37
CA PRO A 443 -17.96 -29.43 22.70
C PRO A 443 -18.52 -30.41 23.73
N ALA A 444 -19.82 -30.67 23.65
CA ALA A 444 -20.54 -31.59 24.52
C ALA A 444 -19.89 -32.98 24.45
N ARG A 445 -19.38 -33.47 25.59
CA ARG A 445 -19.03 -34.88 25.75
C ARG A 445 -20.28 -35.72 25.56
N ARG A 446 -20.36 -36.46 24.45
CA ARG A 446 -21.29 -37.58 24.29
C ARG A 446 -20.98 -38.61 25.37
N ALA A 447 -21.93 -38.79 26.28
CA ALA A 447 -21.96 -39.93 27.20
C ALA A 447 -22.29 -41.19 26.37
N CYS A 448 -21.27 -41.98 26.04
CA CYS A 448 -21.46 -43.36 25.63
C CYS A 448 -21.57 -44.23 26.89
N LEU A 449 -22.76 -44.78 27.08
CA LEU A 449 -23.08 -45.84 28.02
C LEU A 449 -22.16 -47.04 27.77
N ALA A 450 -21.44 -47.46 28.81
CA ALA A 450 -20.78 -48.77 28.86
C ALA A 450 -21.77 -49.81 29.41
N PRO A 451 -21.81 -51.05 28.88
CA PRO A 451 -22.33 -52.18 29.61
C PRO A 451 -21.22 -52.90 30.40
N ALA A 452 -21.70 -53.60 31.41
CA ALA A 452 -21.01 -54.12 32.58
C ALA A 452 -20.27 -55.46 32.37
N ARG A 453 -19.24 -55.62 33.23
CA ARG A 453 -18.77 -56.84 33.94
C ARG A 453 -18.13 -58.00 33.15
N TYR A 454 -16.88 -58.33 33.52
CA TYR A 454 -16.44 -59.55 34.23
C TYR A 454 -14.92 -59.39 34.52
N SER A 455 -14.49 -59.25 35.77
CA SER A 455 -13.90 -60.31 36.65
C SER A 455 -12.67 -60.99 36.04
N ASP A 456 -11.48 -60.75 36.58
CA ASP A 456 -10.74 -61.71 37.42
C ASP A 456 -9.28 -61.28 37.69
N ASP A 457 -8.99 -61.25 38.99
CA ASP A 457 -7.84 -61.81 39.69
C ASP A 457 -6.36 -61.43 39.47
N ALA A 458 -5.72 -61.45 40.65
CA ALA A 458 -4.35 -61.83 40.97
C ALA A 458 -3.24 -60.79 40.73
N GLN A 459 -2.66 -60.22 41.81
CA GLN A 459 -1.47 -60.73 42.53
C GLN A 459 -0.20 -60.66 41.64
N THR A 460 0.95 -60.09 42.00
CA THR A 460 1.64 -59.99 43.29
C THR A 460 2.96 -59.20 43.12
N SER A 461 3.51 -58.75 44.25
CA SER A 461 4.95 -58.65 44.59
C SER A 461 5.87 -57.56 43.97
N SER A 462 6.13 -56.55 44.81
CA SER A 462 7.41 -55.88 45.18
C SER A 462 8.72 -56.74 45.11
N PRO A 463 9.90 -56.27 45.58
CA PRO A 463 10.68 -55.05 45.30
C PRO A 463 12.21 -55.35 45.13
N GLY A 464 13.02 -54.36 44.71
CA GLY A 464 14.49 -54.40 44.88
C GLY A 464 15.14 -53.06 44.51
N LYS A 465 15.65 -52.28 45.47
CA LYS A 465 17.07 -52.23 45.94
C LYS A 465 18.05 -51.90 44.80
N MET A 466 19.07 -51.06 44.92
CA MET A 466 19.59 -50.10 45.90
C MET A 466 20.93 -49.60 45.29
N ARG A 467 21.31 -48.32 45.49
CA ARG A 467 22.70 -47.77 45.41
C ARG A 467 23.36 -47.74 44.01
N SER A 468 24.25 -46.83 43.64
CA SER A 468 25.12 -45.89 44.36
C SER A 468 25.61 -44.75 43.44
N LYS A 469 25.81 -43.57 44.04
CA LYS A 469 26.91 -42.57 43.89
C LYS A 469 27.93 -42.81 42.75
N SER A 470 28.31 -41.77 42.01
CA SER A 470 29.42 -40.83 42.33
C SER A 470 29.77 -39.93 41.14
N ASN A 471 30.25 -38.73 41.47
CA ASN A 471 30.68 -37.65 40.58
C ASN A 471 31.91 -38.01 39.74
N THR A 472 32.02 -37.39 38.57
CA THR A 472 33.22 -36.65 38.17
C THR A 472 32.81 -35.46 37.32
#